data_AF-D8Q3F1-F1
#
_entry.id   AF-D8Q3F1-F1
#
_cell.length_a   1.000
_cell.length_b   1.000
_cell.length_c   1.000
_cell.angle_alpha   90.00
_cell.angle_beta   90.00
_cell.angle_gamma   90.00
#
_symmetry.space_group_name_H-M   'P 1'
#
loop_
_entity.id
_entity.type
_entity.pdbx_description
1 polymer ?
#
loop_
_entity_poly.entity_id
_entity_poly.type
_entity_poly.pdbx_seq_one_letter_code
_entity_poly.pdbx_strand_id
1 'polypeptide(L)'
;MGQDWLILDIDARTKYRMGKLGESFFDVGRDVFRMLWVRPLPPQFNLRIEGVNKNDANQNKRSILSLPVELLDMLFSLLEGDWSDILCFAATCLTLWPIAATHLRRRFQQVQARRTSYSHRLVCLGDYTHADDLPPGLHLSKEERRESFGGDLYVSAFDHYASRGTIFGTDDGVFSSMIGALYRRFDYWDREAQAIESELRRCLPKEARFPQSDVGLVLRNLSQHAFVRGSALAAFNNEMPEHYEIKGRTQLPCLGNAALARICWSSYPSTGTPYDGPLHRGVWAGDRFDVVDEEAFEREREAESGKPWEDATDEVLAELKAMWIAEGLLVPLQDD
;
A
#
# COMPACT_ATOMS: atom_id res chain seq x y z
N MET A 1 26.24 15.46 -6.34
CA MET A 1 25.09 15.83 -7.21
C MET A 1 24.35 14.54 -7.52
N GLY A 2 23.08 14.42 -7.18
CA GLY A 2 22.25 13.25 -7.51
C GLY A 2 21.32 13.54 -8.67
N GLN A 3 20.45 12.57 -8.96
CA GLN A 3 19.48 12.60 -10.05
C GLN A 3 18.05 12.48 -9.48
N ASP A 4 17.03 12.87 -10.25
CA ASP A 4 15.63 12.76 -9.83
C ASP A 4 15.07 11.39 -10.22
N TRP A 5 14.07 10.91 -9.47
CA TRP A 5 13.57 9.54 -9.60
C TRP A 5 12.04 9.49 -9.69
N LEU A 6 11.51 8.52 -10.43
CA LEU A 6 10.07 8.23 -10.49
C LEU A 6 9.81 6.77 -10.14
N ILE A 7 8.93 6.50 -9.18
CA ILE A 7 8.34 5.16 -9.08
C ILE A 7 7.22 5.07 -10.12
N LEU A 8 7.35 4.13 -11.04
CA LEU A 8 6.41 3.89 -12.12
C LEU A 8 5.64 2.59 -11.87
N ASP A 9 4.32 2.69 -11.94
CA ASP A 9 3.44 1.56 -12.16
C ASP A 9 3.06 1.55 -13.63
N ILE A 10 3.69 0.64 -14.38
CA ILE A 10 3.58 0.55 -15.82
C ILE A 10 2.17 0.10 -16.21
N ASP A 11 1.59 -0.84 -15.46
CA ASP A 11 0.30 -1.44 -15.78
C ASP A 11 -0.86 -0.48 -15.49
N ALA A 12 -0.78 0.29 -14.39
CA ALA A 12 -1.77 1.31 -14.05
C ALA A 12 -1.51 2.66 -14.74
N ARG A 13 -0.38 2.83 -15.46
CA ARG A 13 0.09 4.10 -16.02
C ARG A 13 0.08 5.24 -14.99
N THR A 14 0.58 4.93 -13.79
CA THR A 14 0.71 5.92 -12.71
C THR A 14 2.16 6.14 -12.32
N LYS A 15 2.44 7.36 -11.87
CA LYS A 15 3.77 7.74 -11.38
C LYS A 15 3.71 8.32 -9.98
N TYR A 16 4.80 8.14 -9.27
CA TYR A 16 5.10 8.86 -8.04
C TYR A 16 6.46 9.55 -8.19
N ARG A 17 6.48 10.87 -7.96
CA ARG A 17 7.72 11.65 -8.04
C ARG A 17 8.50 11.50 -6.75
N MET A 18 9.74 11.05 -6.90
CA MET A 18 10.76 11.15 -5.87
C MET A 18 11.73 12.27 -6.25
N GLY A 19 12.32 12.91 -5.26
CA GLY A 19 13.50 13.73 -5.50
C GLY A 19 14.73 12.85 -5.68
N LYS A 20 15.86 13.26 -5.12
CA LYS A 20 17.05 12.42 -5.05
C LYS A 20 16.83 11.26 -4.08
N LEU A 21 17.47 10.11 -4.32
CA LEU A 21 17.30 8.95 -3.43
C LEU A 21 17.74 9.26 -1.99
N GLY A 22 18.88 9.93 -1.78
CA GLY A 22 19.32 10.34 -0.44
C GLY A 22 18.33 11.24 0.31
N GLU A 23 17.45 11.94 -0.40
CA GLU A 23 16.47 12.86 0.20
C GLU A 23 15.09 12.20 0.39
N SER A 24 14.75 11.17 -0.38
CA SER A 24 13.39 10.61 -0.44
C SER A 24 13.29 9.13 -0.08
N PHE A 25 14.31 8.32 -0.37
CA PHE A 25 14.25 6.86 -0.28
C PHE A 25 13.85 6.36 1.12
N PHE A 26 14.42 6.98 2.14
CA PHE A 26 14.29 6.55 3.55
C PHE A 26 12.93 6.88 4.17
N ASP A 27 12.14 7.74 3.52
CA ASP A 27 10.83 8.18 4.04
C ASP A 27 9.64 7.57 3.27
N VAL A 28 9.86 6.99 2.08
CA VAL A 28 8.79 6.48 1.20
C VAL A 28 8.58 4.96 1.31
N GLY A 29 9.24 4.29 2.26
CA GLY A 29 9.13 2.84 2.43
C GLY A 29 7.70 2.37 2.67
N ARG A 30 7.02 2.97 3.66
CA ARG A 30 5.61 2.64 3.99
C ARG A 30 4.65 2.91 2.85
N ASP A 31 5.01 3.84 2.01
CA ASP A 31 4.26 4.27 0.85
C ASP A 31 4.34 3.23 -0.28
N VAL A 32 5.54 2.72 -0.56
CA VAL A 32 5.73 1.57 -1.45
C VAL A 32 5.03 0.33 -0.89
N PHE A 33 5.13 0.08 0.42
CA PHE A 33 4.40 -1.01 1.07
C PHE A 33 2.90 -0.93 0.82
N ARG A 34 2.29 0.27 0.94
CA ARG A 34 0.85 0.49 0.65
C ARG A 34 0.48 0.15 -0.79
N MET A 35 1.39 0.37 -1.74
CA MET A 35 1.17 -0.01 -3.14
C MET A 35 1.12 -1.52 -3.30
N LEU A 36 1.97 -2.25 -2.59
CA LEU A 36 2.14 -3.71 -2.74
C LEU A 36 1.20 -4.55 -1.90
N TRP A 37 0.72 -4.01 -0.77
CA TRP A 37 -0.06 -4.77 0.20
C TRP A 37 -1.44 -5.16 -0.33
N VAL A 38 -1.67 -6.48 -0.41
CA VAL A 38 -2.96 -7.05 -0.79
C VAL A 38 -3.87 -7.00 0.42
N ARG A 39 -4.69 -5.95 0.49
CA ARG A 39 -5.69 -5.80 1.55
C ARG A 39 -6.65 -6.99 1.54
N PRO A 40 -6.77 -7.77 2.63
CA PRO A 40 -7.80 -8.80 2.68
C PRO A 40 -9.17 -8.15 2.59
N LEU A 41 -10.09 -8.78 1.87
CA LEU A 41 -11.47 -8.33 1.84
C LEU A 41 -12.01 -8.35 3.27
N PRO A 42 -12.61 -7.25 3.77
CA PRO A 42 -13.27 -7.30 5.05
C PRO A 42 -14.34 -8.41 4.99
N PRO A 43 -14.39 -9.33 5.98
CA PRO A 43 -15.47 -10.27 6.11
C PRO A 43 -16.76 -9.47 6.30
N GLN A 44 -17.89 -10.13 6.07
CA GLN A 44 -19.17 -9.52 6.41
C GLN A 44 -19.20 -9.24 7.92
N PHE A 45 -19.33 -7.98 8.29
CA PHE A 45 -19.48 -7.55 9.68
C PHE A 45 -20.82 -6.86 9.87
N ASN A 46 -21.35 -6.86 11.10
CA ASN A 46 -22.62 -6.24 11.45
C ASN A 46 -22.39 -5.01 12.32
N LEU A 47 -22.53 -3.81 11.76
CA LEU A 47 -22.51 -2.58 12.55
C LEU A 47 -23.80 -2.49 13.37
N ARG A 48 -23.67 -2.61 14.69
CA ARG A 48 -24.80 -2.46 15.61
C ARG A 48 -24.50 -1.32 16.55
N ILE A 49 -25.03 -0.13 16.26
CA ILE A 49 -24.81 1.03 17.13
C ILE A 49 -25.70 0.89 18.36
N GLU A 50 -25.09 0.47 19.47
CA GLU A 50 -25.76 0.43 20.77
C GLU A 50 -26.23 1.84 21.15
N GLY A 51 -27.52 1.98 21.48
CA GLY A 51 -28.13 3.26 21.84
C GLY A 51 -28.88 3.98 20.71
N VAL A 52 -28.70 3.59 19.44
CA VAL A 52 -29.57 4.03 18.34
C VAL A 52 -30.83 3.16 18.35
N ASN A 53 -31.70 3.49 19.30
CA ASN A 53 -33.09 3.09 19.51
C ASN A 53 -33.49 1.66 19.10
N LYS A 54 -33.83 0.89 20.14
CA LYS A 54 -34.83 -0.19 20.14
C LYS A 54 -36.22 0.34 19.76
N ASN A 55 -36.36 1.02 18.63
CA ASN A 55 -37.67 1.33 18.12
C ASN A 55 -38.21 0.07 17.47
N ASP A 56 -39.07 -0.59 18.24
CA ASP A 56 -39.98 -1.62 17.80
C ASP A 56 -40.48 -1.31 16.40
N ALA A 57 -40.54 -2.36 15.58
CA ALA A 57 -41.11 -2.38 14.24
C ALA A 57 -42.59 -1.93 14.29
N ASN A 58 -42.83 -0.65 14.49
CA ASN A 58 -44.15 -0.07 14.38
C ASN A 58 -44.41 0.08 12.89
N GLN A 59 -45.36 -0.72 12.42
CA GLN A 59 -45.79 -0.92 11.03
C GLN A 59 -46.35 0.38 10.40
N ASN A 60 -45.52 1.41 10.29
CA ASN A 60 -45.90 2.63 9.61
C ASN A 60 -45.74 2.40 8.10
N LYS A 61 -46.86 2.22 7.39
CA LYS A 61 -46.90 1.92 5.94
C LYS A 61 -46.21 2.99 5.05
N ARG A 62 -45.82 4.14 5.63
CA ARG A 62 -45.07 5.22 4.98
C ARG A 62 -43.56 5.21 5.28
N SER A 63 -43.05 4.18 5.96
CA SER A 63 -41.62 4.06 6.23
C SER A 63 -40.86 3.77 4.93
N ILE A 64 -39.66 4.33 4.77
CA ILE A 64 -38.75 3.94 3.69
C ILE A 64 -38.44 2.44 3.71
N LEU A 65 -38.55 1.81 4.88
CA LEU A 65 -38.36 0.37 5.07
C LEU A 65 -39.51 -0.48 4.50
N SER A 66 -40.60 0.13 4.03
CA SER A 66 -41.66 -0.60 3.31
C SER A 66 -41.36 -0.75 1.81
N LEU A 67 -40.31 -0.09 1.30
CA LEU A 67 -39.88 -0.22 -0.08
C LEU A 67 -39.28 -1.62 -0.33
N PRO A 68 -39.44 -2.17 -1.56
CA PRO A 68 -38.70 -3.35 -1.98
C PRO A 68 -37.19 -3.17 -1.84
N VAL A 69 -36.49 -4.28 -1.59
CA VAL A 69 -35.03 -4.29 -1.37
C VAL A 69 -34.27 -3.69 -2.54
N GLU A 70 -34.78 -3.84 -3.76
CA GLU A 70 -34.20 -3.31 -5.00
C GLU A 70 -34.23 -1.77 -5.02
N LEU A 71 -35.28 -1.15 -4.46
CA LEU A 71 -35.35 0.31 -4.35
C LEU A 71 -34.40 0.82 -3.26
N LEU A 72 -34.26 0.07 -2.16
CA LEU A 72 -33.30 0.38 -1.12
C LEU A 72 -31.85 0.26 -1.62
N ASP A 73 -31.54 -0.77 -2.42
CA ASP A 73 -30.24 -0.95 -3.09
C ASP A 73 -29.94 0.23 -4.03
N MET A 74 -30.91 0.66 -4.83
CA MET A 74 -30.76 1.85 -5.68
C MET A 74 -30.48 3.12 -4.88
N LEU A 75 -31.13 3.31 -3.72
CA LEU A 75 -30.82 4.45 -2.86
C LEU A 75 -29.37 4.41 -2.38
N PHE A 76 -28.86 3.25 -1.95
CA PHE A 76 -27.46 3.12 -1.58
C PHE A 76 -26.51 3.36 -2.75
N SER A 77 -26.86 2.94 -3.97
CA SER A 77 -26.09 3.27 -5.17
C SER A 77 -25.97 4.78 -5.42
N LEU A 78 -27.00 5.57 -5.07
CA LEU A 78 -26.92 7.04 -5.15
C LEU A 78 -26.00 7.64 -4.07
N LEU A 79 -25.80 6.94 -2.95
CA LEU A 79 -24.90 7.33 -1.86
C LEU A 79 -23.45 6.87 -2.06
N GLU A 80 -23.15 6.11 -3.12
CA GLU A 80 -21.80 5.61 -3.39
C GLU A 80 -20.77 6.71 -3.61
N GLY A 81 -21.13 8.00 -3.66
CA GLY A 81 -20.17 9.11 -3.69
C GLY A 81 -19.26 9.18 -2.46
N ASP A 82 -19.76 8.87 -1.26
CA ASP A 82 -19.06 9.08 0.02
C ASP A 82 -19.33 7.92 1.02
N TRP A 83 -18.27 7.44 1.67
CA TRP A 83 -18.36 6.38 2.68
C TRP A 83 -19.26 6.78 3.86
N SER A 84 -19.20 8.05 4.24
CA SER A 84 -19.95 8.57 5.38
C SER A 84 -21.46 8.57 5.13
N ASP A 85 -21.92 8.82 3.90
CA ASP A 85 -23.35 8.74 3.55
C ASP A 85 -23.91 7.33 3.76
N ILE A 86 -23.18 6.33 3.25
CA ILE A 86 -23.57 4.92 3.38
C ILE A 86 -23.61 4.54 4.86
N LEU A 87 -22.60 4.93 5.63
CA LEU A 87 -22.51 4.63 7.06
C LEU A 87 -23.61 5.29 7.87
N CYS A 88 -23.82 6.59 7.68
CA CYS A 88 -24.85 7.34 8.40
C CYS A 88 -26.25 6.83 8.04
N PHE A 89 -26.51 6.49 6.78
CA PHE A 89 -27.80 5.94 6.39
C PHE A 89 -28.03 4.55 7.01
N ALA A 90 -27.03 3.67 6.96
CA ALA A 90 -27.11 2.35 7.56
C ALA A 90 -27.20 2.39 9.10
N ALA A 91 -26.57 3.39 9.73
CA ALA A 91 -26.63 3.64 11.17
C ALA A 91 -28.05 3.96 11.67
N THR A 92 -28.93 4.48 10.82
CA THR A 92 -30.32 4.81 11.21
C THR A 92 -31.18 3.58 11.48
N CYS A 93 -30.86 2.43 10.87
CA CYS A 93 -31.69 1.23 10.96
C CYS A 93 -30.90 -0.05 10.65
N LEU A 94 -30.93 -1.01 11.58
CA LEU A 94 -30.27 -2.31 11.43
C LEU A 94 -30.77 -3.12 10.22
N THR A 95 -32.01 -2.89 9.76
CA THR A 95 -32.57 -3.57 8.58
C THR A 95 -31.87 -3.16 7.28
N LEU A 96 -31.31 -1.95 7.22
CA LEU A 96 -30.57 -1.44 6.05
C LEU A 96 -29.14 -1.98 5.98
N TRP A 97 -28.62 -2.50 7.09
CA TRP A 97 -27.22 -2.89 7.20
C TRP A 97 -26.77 -3.94 6.16
N PRO A 98 -27.51 -5.04 5.89
CA PRO A 98 -27.09 -6.02 4.89
C PRO A 98 -26.90 -5.43 3.49
N ILE A 99 -27.74 -4.45 3.12
CA ILE A 99 -27.65 -3.75 1.84
C ILE A 99 -26.41 -2.86 1.87
N ALA A 100 -26.28 -2.01 2.89
CA ALA A 100 -25.12 -1.12 3.08
C ALA A 100 -23.78 -1.88 3.04
N ALA A 101 -23.68 -3.02 3.72
CA ALA A 101 -22.47 -3.85 3.76
C ALA A 101 -22.04 -4.31 2.35
N THR A 102 -23.00 -4.56 1.46
CA THR A 102 -22.72 -4.94 0.06
C THR A 102 -22.11 -3.77 -0.71
N HIS A 103 -22.65 -2.56 -0.58
CA HIS A 103 -22.10 -1.36 -1.22
C HIS A 103 -20.74 -0.97 -0.63
N LEU A 104 -20.56 -1.06 0.69
CA LEU A 104 -19.27 -0.83 1.35
C LEU A 104 -18.20 -1.79 0.83
N ARG A 105 -18.53 -3.09 0.72
CA ARG A 105 -17.62 -4.10 0.17
C ARG A 105 -17.27 -3.85 -1.30
N ARG A 106 -18.27 -3.54 -2.13
CA ARG A 106 -18.06 -3.21 -3.55
C ARG A 106 -17.13 -2.01 -3.69
N ARG A 107 -17.40 -0.93 -2.93
CA ARG A 107 -16.57 0.26 -2.94
C ARG A 107 -15.15 -0.03 -2.47
N PHE A 108 -14.99 -0.90 -1.48
CA PHE A 108 -13.66 -1.31 -1.02
C PHE A 108 -12.88 -2.01 -2.14
N GLN A 109 -13.50 -2.97 -2.81
CA GLN A 109 -12.90 -3.67 -3.94
C GLN A 109 -12.50 -2.70 -5.06
N GLN A 110 -13.34 -1.71 -5.36
CA GLN A 110 -13.03 -0.68 -6.36
C GLN A 110 -11.87 0.23 -5.94
N VAL A 111 -11.82 0.65 -4.66
CA VAL A 111 -10.72 1.48 -4.14
C VAL A 111 -9.41 0.68 -4.14
N GLN A 112 -9.46 -0.57 -3.70
CA GLN A 112 -8.32 -1.48 -3.75
C GLN A 112 -7.80 -1.61 -5.18
N ALA A 113 -8.65 -2.02 -6.13
CA ALA A 113 -8.27 -2.20 -7.53
C ALA A 113 -7.68 -0.93 -8.18
N ARG A 114 -8.05 0.28 -7.72
CA ARG A 114 -7.51 1.54 -8.24
C ARG A 114 -6.20 1.99 -7.58
N ARG A 115 -5.95 1.58 -6.34
CA ARG A 115 -4.89 2.14 -5.50
C ARG A 115 -3.73 1.19 -5.24
N THR A 116 -3.95 -0.11 -5.35
CA THR A 116 -2.87 -1.08 -5.26
C THR A 116 -2.16 -1.23 -6.60
N SER A 117 -0.92 -1.64 -6.52
CA SER A 117 -0.07 -2.04 -7.63
C SER A 117 0.39 -3.49 -7.44
N TYR A 118 -0.38 -4.28 -6.69
CA TYR A 118 -0.09 -5.70 -6.49
C TYR A 118 -0.09 -6.40 -7.85
N SER A 119 0.88 -7.27 -8.06
CA SER A 119 1.12 -7.96 -9.32
C SER A 119 1.41 -7.05 -10.53
N HIS A 120 1.56 -5.73 -10.37
CA HIS A 120 1.90 -4.83 -11.48
C HIS A 120 3.41 -4.76 -11.72
N ARG A 121 3.84 -4.45 -12.96
CA ARG A 121 5.24 -4.14 -13.28
C ARG A 121 5.65 -2.82 -12.64
N LEU A 122 6.62 -2.87 -11.71
CA LEU A 122 7.12 -1.70 -10.99
C LEU A 122 8.60 -1.44 -11.26
N VAL A 123 8.95 -0.17 -11.44
CA VAL A 123 10.34 0.30 -11.58
C VAL A 123 10.49 1.67 -10.92
N CYS A 124 11.60 1.90 -10.22
CA CYS A 124 11.99 3.22 -9.75
C CYS A 124 13.06 3.77 -10.72
N LEU A 125 12.67 4.66 -11.63
CA LEU A 125 13.47 5.06 -12.78
C LEU A 125 14.13 6.43 -12.55
N GLY A 126 15.43 6.54 -12.79
CA GLY A 126 16.16 7.81 -12.74
C GLY A 126 16.03 8.63 -14.03
N ASP A 127 16.11 9.96 -13.92
CA ASP A 127 15.95 10.90 -15.05
C ASP A 127 17.07 10.89 -16.09
N TYR A 128 18.19 10.21 -15.80
CA TYR A 128 19.27 9.95 -16.76
C TYR A 128 19.19 8.55 -17.42
N THR A 129 18.07 7.84 -17.30
CA THR A 129 17.94 6.53 -17.95
C THR A 129 17.88 6.66 -19.47
N HIS A 130 18.79 5.99 -20.17
CA HIS A 130 18.79 5.95 -21.63
C HIS A 130 17.70 5.01 -22.17
N ALA A 131 17.16 5.36 -23.34
CA ALA A 131 16.11 4.62 -24.02
C ALA A 131 16.45 3.14 -24.33
N ASP A 132 17.73 2.86 -24.57
CA ASP A 132 18.28 1.55 -24.91
C ASP A 132 18.78 0.76 -23.68
N ASP A 133 18.73 1.36 -22.50
CA ASP A 133 19.20 0.79 -21.23
C ASP A 133 18.06 0.69 -20.22
N LEU A 134 16.97 0.01 -20.62
CA LEU A 134 15.86 -0.33 -19.74
C LEU A 134 16.16 -1.62 -18.95
N PRO A 135 15.57 -1.79 -17.76
CA PRO A 135 15.75 -3.00 -16.97
C PRO A 135 15.41 -4.27 -17.75
N PRO A 136 16.18 -5.36 -17.61
CA PRO A 136 15.92 -6.60 -18.33
C PRO A 136 14.57 -7.24 -17.96
N GLY A 137 14.11 -7.08 -16.71
CA GLY A 137 12.79 -7.53 -16.26
C GLY A 137 11.63 -6.68 -16.80
N LEU A 138 11.91 -5.47 -17.31
CA LEU A 138 10.90 -4.56 -17.82
C LEU A 138 10.53 -4.88 -19.27
N HIS A 139 9.60 -5.81 -19.45
CA HIS A 139 9.09 -6.17 -20.77
C HIS A 139 7.96 -5.22 -21.21
N LEU A 140 8.30 -4.20 -22.01
CA LEU A 140 7.31 -3.30 -22.63
C LEU A 140 6.74 -3.86 -23.94
N SER A 141 5.43 -3.72 -24.15
CA SER A 141 4.74 -4.03 -25.41
C SER A 141 5.17 -3.10 -26.55
N LYS A 142 4.82 -3.44 -27.79
CA LYS A 142 5.13 -2.58 -28.95
C LYS A 142 4.42 -1.22 -28.84
N GLU A 143 3.21 -1.22 -28.32
CA GLU A 143 2.40 -0.03 -28.08
C GLU A 143 3.04 0.86 -27.00
N GLU A 144 3.45 0.28 -25.86
CA GLU A 144 4.12 1.00 -24.76
C GLU A 144 5.44 1.62 -25.20
N ARG A 145 6.22 0.91 -26.03
CA ARG A 145 7.45 1.45 -26.62
C ARG A 145 7.18 2.60 -27.59
N ARG A 146 6.10 2.55 -28.35
CA ARG A 146 5.71 3.62 -29.29
C ARG A 146 5.21 4.87 -28.57
N GLU A 147 4.55 4.69 -27.43
CA GLU A 147 4.08 5.79 -26.58
C GLU A 147 5.22 6.48 -25.81
N SER A 148 6.38 5.84 -25.68
CA SER A 148 7.56 6.43 -25.06
C SER A 148 8.20 7.48 -25.99
N PHE A 149 8.03 8.77 -25.68
CA PHE A 149 8.51 9.91 -26.48
C PHE A 149 10.00 9.79 -26.83
N GLY A 150 10.33 9.56 -28.11
CA GLY A 150 11.72 9.45 -28.56
C GLY A 150 12.49 8.27 -27.96
N GLY A 151 11.79 7.30 -27.35
CA GLY A 151 12.38 6.19 -26.61
C GLY A 151 12.64 6.47 -25.13
N ASP A 152 12.45 7.70 -24.65
CA ASP A 152 12.68 8.06 -23.25
C ASP A 152 11.43 7.75 -22.40
N LEU A 153 11.53 6.67 -21.62
CA LEU A 153 10.46 6.24 -20.73
C LEU A 153 10.24 7.22 -19.56
N TYR A 154 11.31 7.83 -19.05
CA TYR A 154 11.22 8.75 -17.91
C TYR A 154 10.41 9.98 -18.29
N VAL A 155 10.79 10.65 -19.38
CA VAL A 155 10.11 11.87 -19.87
C VAL A 155 8.66 11.57 -20.22
N SER A 156 8.41 10.48 -20.96
CA SER A 156 7.05 10.05 -21.31
C SER A 156 6.17 9.82 -20.08
N ALA A 157 6.67 9.08 -19.09
CA ALA A 157 5.95 8.84 -17.85
C ALA A 157 5.75 10.14 -17.06
N PHE A 158 6.76 11.00 -17.00
CA PHE A 158 6.70 12.30 -16.32
C PHE A 158 5.62 13.21 -16.88
N ASP A 159 5.35 13.17 -18.18
CA ASP A 159 4.32 14.02 -18.80
C ASP A 159 2.95 13.36 -18.83
N HIS A 160 2.87 12.05 -19.08
CA HIS A 160 1.61 11.39 -19.44
C HIS A 160 1.04 10.45 -18.37
N TYR A 161 1.85 9.91 -17.46
CA TYR A 161 1.33 9.02 -16.43
C TYR A 161 0.54 9.82 -15.39
N ALA A 162 -0.55 9.25 -14.89
CA ALA A 162 -1.32 9.91 -13.85
C ALA A 162 -0.48 10.02 -12.57
N SER A 163 -0.31 11.23 -12.06
CA SER A 163 0.32 11.43 -10.76
C SER A 163 -0.56 10.81 -9.68
N ARG A 164 -0.06 9.80 -8.97
CA ARG A 164 -0.62 9.49 -7.66
C ARG A 164 -0.20 10.65 -6.73
N GLY A 165 -1.16 11.21 -5.98
CA GLY A 165 -0.89 12.29 -5.00
C GLY A 165 0.13 11.87 -3.95
N THR A 166 0.43 12.74 -2.98
CA THR A 166 1.33 12.38 -1.86
C THR A 166 0.94 11.03 -1.30
N ILE A 167 1.89 10.09 -1.27
CA ILE A 167 1.62 8.80 -0.61
C ILE A 167 1.48 9.02 0.92
N PHE A 168 1.98 10.16 1.42
CA PHE A 168 1.54 10.80 2.66
C PHE A 168 0.06 11.20 2.60
N GLY A 169 -0.82 10.38 3.17
CA GLY A 169 -2.14 10.81 3.64
C GLY A 169 -3.30 9.85 3.38
N THR A 170 -3.79 9.26 4.48
CA THR A 170 -5.19 8.89 4.78
C THR A 170 -5.79 7.58 4.27
N ASP A 171 -5.04 6.65 3.69
CA ASP A 171 -5.62 5.35 3.28
C ASP A 171 -4.93 4.15 3.92
N ASP A 172 -4.88 4.17 5.26
CA ASP A 172 -4.43 3.08 6.13
C ASP A 172 -5.48 1.94 6.24
N GLY A 173 -6.07 1.56 5.10
CA GLY A 173 -7.07 0.50 5.01
C GLY A 173 -8.51 0.98 5.09
N VAL A 174 -9.45 0.03 5.06
CA VAL A 174 -10.91 0.27 5.06
C VAL A 174 -11.30 1.21 6.19
N PHE A 175 -10.79 0.90 7.38
CA PHE A 175 -11.09 1.62 8.61
C PHE A 175 -10.73 3.11 8.48
N SER A 176 -9.48 3.44 8.16
CA SER A 176 -9.04 4.83 8.08
C SER A 176 -9.69 5.60 6.93
N SER A 177 -10.00 4.93 5.81
CA SER A 177 -10.81 5.52 4.74
C SER A 177 -12.21 5.91 5.21
N MET A 178 -12.87 5.04 5.98
CA MET A 178 -14.21 5.27 6.52
C MET A 178 -14.20 6.35 7.62
N ILE A 179 -13.25 6.29 8.54
CA ILE A 179 -13.08 7.27 9.63
C ILE A 179 -12.69 8.64 9.09
N GLY A 180 -11.76 8.69 8.14
CA GLY A 180 -11.39 9.93 7.47
C GLY A 180 -12.56 10.56 6.71
N ALA A 181 -13.43 9.76 6.10
CA ALA A 181 -14.67 10.27 5.49
C ALA A 181 -15.67 10.78 6.52
N LEU A 182 -15.82 10.08 7.65
CA LEU A 182 -16.69 10.48 8.75
C LEU A 182 -16.22 11.84 9.32
N TYR A 183 -14.95 11.98 9.68
CA TYR A 183 -14.42 13.22 10.26
C TYR A 183 -14.19 14.37 9.28
N ARG A 184 -14.30 14.14 7.97
CA ARG A 184 -14.44 15.24 7.01
C ARG A 184 -15.79 15.94 7.11
N ARG A 185 -16.81 15.26 7.66
CA ARG A 185 -18.17 15.77 7.77
C ARG A 185 -18.59 16.11 9.18
N PHE A 186 -18.14 15.34 10.15
CA PHE A 186 -18.45 15.53 11.57
C PHE A 186 -17.24 16.09 12.29
N ASP A 187 -17.50 16.92 13.30
CA ASP A 187 -16.47 17.34 14.25
C ASP A 187 -15.94 16.10 15.00
N TYR A 188 -14.66 16.09 15.36
CA TYR A 188 -14.05 15.00 16.12
C TYR A 188 -14.76 14.73 17.46
N TRP A 189 -15.40 15.75 18.03
CA TRP A 189 -16.12 15.69 19.31
C TRP A 189 -17.60 15.31 19.17
N ASP A 190 -18.08 15.05 17.96
CA ASP A 190 -19.46 14.61 17.71
C ASP A 190 -19.68 13.19 18.28
N ARG A 191 -20.71 13.03 19.11
CA ARG A 191 -20.95 11.76 19.85
C ARG A 191 -21.38 10.65 18.91
N GLU A 192 -22.15 10.97 17.88
CA GLU A 192 -22.64 10.05 16.87
C GLU A 192 -21.48 9.56 16.00
N ALA A 193 -20.57 10.46 15.60
CA ALA A 193 -19.35 10.08 14.90
C ALA A 193 -18.46 9.15 15.76
N GLN A 194 -18.29 9.45 17.04
CA GLN A 194 -17.53 8.59 17.97
C GLN A 194 -18.19 7.22 18.19
N ALA A 195 -19.52 7.15 18.24
CA ALA A 195 -20.25 5.89 18.34
C ALA A 195 -20.08 5.02 17.09
N ILE A 196 -20.15 5.62 15.90
CA ILE A 196 -19.88 4.94 14.63
C ILE A 196 -18.43 4.45 14.58
N GLU A 197 -17.45 5.29 14.96
CA GLU A 197 -16.05 4.87 15.02
C GLU A 197 -15.85 3.68 15.95
N SER A 198 -16.41 3.74 17.16
CA SER A 198 -16.29 2.66 18.15
C SER A 198 -16.81 1.34 17.59
N GLU A 199 -17.98 1.36 16.94
CA GLU A 199 -18.56 0.18 16.32
C GLU A 199 -17.77 -0.31 15.11
N LEU A 200 -17.25 0.58 14.27
CA LEU A 200 -16.36 0.20 13.17
C LEU A 200 -15.08 -0.45 13.71
N ARG A 201 -14.50 0.07 14.80
CA ARG A 201 -13.33 -0.49 15.46
C ARG A 201 -13.63 -1.85 16.10
N ARG A 202 -14.87 -2.10 16.53
CA ARG A 202 -15.30 -3.39 17.08
C ARG A 202 -15.57 -4.42 15.98
N CYS A 203 -16.16 -3.98 14.86
CA CYS A 203 -16.73 -4.88 13.86
C CYS A 203 -15.77 -5.16 12.69
N LEU A 204 -14.91 -4.21 12.31
CA LEU A 204 -13.95 -4.46 11.25
C LEU A 204 -12.84 -5.40 11.76
N PRO A 205 -12.52 -6.45 10.99
CA PRO A 205 -11.44 -7.37 11.32
C PRO A 205 -10.12 -6.58 11.45
N LYS A 206 -9.18 -7.07 12.26
CA LYS A 206 -7.87 -6.43 12.39
C LYS A 206 -7.13 -6.45 11.06
N GLU A 207 -7.38 -7.49 10.27
CA GLU A 207 -6.82 -7.79 8.96
C GLU A 207 -7.23 -6.74 7.90
N ALA A 208 -8.39 -6.07 8.06
CA ALA A 208 -8.82 -4.99 7.16
C ALA A 208 -8.18 -3.62 7.49
N ARG A 209 -7.37 -3.55 8.53
CA ARG A 209 -6.60 -2.35 8.91
C ARG A 209 -5.21 -2.45 8.30
N PHE A 210 -4.64 -1.30 7.97
CA PHE A 210 -3.24 -1.26 7.55
C PHE A 210 -2.31 -1.83 8.64
N PRO A 211 -1.44 -2.79 8.30
CA PRO A 211 -0.49 -3.36 9.23
C PRO A 211 0.39 -2.26 9.81
N GLN A 212 0.47 -2.23 11.15
CA GLN A 212 1.37 -1.31 11.87
C GLN A 212 2.80 -1.85 11.94
N SER A 213 3.00 -3.10 11.58
CA SER A 213 4.27 -3.82 11.58
C SER A 213 4.30 -4.81 10.42
N ASP A 214 5.50 -5.24 10.07
CA ASP A 214 5.75 -6.20 8.98
C ASP A 214 5.73 -7.65 9.49
N VAL A 215 5.60 -7.86 10.80
CA VAL A 215 5.50 -9.20 11.42
C VAL A 215 4.33 -9.98 10.83
N GLY A 216 4.59 -11.22 10.41
CA GLY A 216 3.59 -12.11 9.81
C GLY A 216 3.25 -11.74 8.36
N LEU A 217 4.05 -10.91 7.70
CA LEU A 217 3.90 -10.56 6.29
C LEU A 217 5.12 -10.99 5.48
N VAL A 218 4.90 -11.22 4.19
CA VAL A 218 5.94 -11.58 3.23
C VAL A 218 5.80 -10.69 2.00
N LEU A 219 6.91 -10.06 1.60
CA LEU A 219 7.05 -9.46 0.27
C LEU A 219 7.41 -10.57 -0.71
N ARG A 220 6.66 -10.69 -1.81
CA ARG A 220 6.94 -11.66 -2.87
C ARG A 220 7.31 -10.93 -4.15
N ASN A 221 8.42 -11.32 -4.77
CA ASN A 221 8.70 -11.05 -6.17
C ASN A 221 8.11 -12.21 -7.00
N LEU A 222 6.97 -11.94 -7.63
CA LEU A 222 6.22 -12.90 -8.42
C LEU A 222 6.93 -13.23 -9.74
N SER A 223 7.72 -12.31 -10.29
CA SER A 223 8.48 -12.54 -11.53
C SER A 223 9.65 -13.51 -11.31
N GLN A 224 10.36 -13.35 -10.20
CA GLN A 224 11.57 -14.14 -9.93
C GLN A 224 11.31 -15.34 -9.03
N HIS A 225 10.13 -15.41 -8.42
CA HIS A 225 9.80 -16.47 -7.46
C HIS A 225 10.72 -16.39 -6.23
N ALA A 226 10.88 -15.18 -5.71
CA ALA A 226 11.71 -14.87 -4.54
C ALA A 226 10.87 -14.13 -3.49
N PHE A 227 11.27 -14.19 -2.22
CA PHE A 227 10.52 -13.55 -1.14
C PHE A 227 11.40 -13.00 -0.02
N VAL A 228 10.85 -12.07 0.76
CA VAL A 228 11.48 -11.46 1.94
C VAL A 228 10.50 -11.52 3.11
N ARG A 229 10.95 -12.07 4.23
CA ARG A 229 10.13 -12.18 5.45
C ARG A 229 10.11 -10.88 6.25
N GLY A 230 8.90 -10.39 6.52
CA GLY A 230 8.69 -9.24 7.39
C GLY A 230 8.96 -9.53 8.86
N SER A 231 8.83 -10.79 9.29
CA SER A 231 9.24 -11.25 10.63
C SER A 231 10.74 -11.08 10.89
N ALA A 232 11.58 -11.44 9.93
CA ALA A 232 13.04 -11.22 10.00
C ALA A 232 13.40 -9.74 9.97
N LEU A 233 12.73 -8.95 9.12
CA LEU A 233 12.92 -7.49 9.08
C LEU A 233 12.50 -6.81 10.39
N ALA A 234 11.43 -7.28 11.03
CA ALA A 234 11.02 -6.79 12.33
C ALA A 234 12.02 -7.16 13.44
N ALA A 235 12.56 -8.39 13.42
CA ALA A 235 13.63 -8.79 14.34
C ALA A 235 14.87 -7.92 14.16
N PHE A 236 15.32 -7.74 12.92
CA PHE A 236 16.41 -6.84 12.53
C PHE A 236 16.20 -5.43 13.10
N ASN A 237 15.01 -4.85 12.94
CA ASN A 237 14.68 -3.53 13.46
C ASN A 237 14.69 -3.44 15.00
N ASN A 238 14.32 -4.53 15.68
CA ASN A 238 14.33 -4.59 17.15
C ASN A 238 15.75 -4.70 17.72
N GLU A 239 16.69 -5.30 16.99
CA GLU A 239 18.09 -5.44 17.38
C GLU A 239 18.91 -4.16 17.13
N MET A 240 18.49 -3.30 16.18
CA MET A 240 19.23 -2.08 15.84
C MET A 240 19.57 -1.19 17.04
N PRO A 241 18.64 -0.88 17.97
CA PRO A 241 18.94 -0.01 19.11
C PRO A 241 19.99 -0.58 20.07
N GLU A 242 20.27 -1.89 20.05
CA GLU A 242 21.29 -2.53 20.88
C GLU A 242 22.72 -2.28 20.34
N HIS A 243 22.84 -2.00 19.04
CA HIS A 243 24.12 -1.90 18.35
C HIS A 243 24.37 -0.53 17.69
N TYR A 244 23.32 0.29 17.52
CA TYR A 244 23.37 1.53 16.77
C TYR A 244 22.59 2.66 17.47
N GLU A 245 23.16 3.87 17.42
CA GLU A 245 22.40 5.11 17.58
C GLU A 245 21.59 5.38 16.31
N ILE A 246 20.27 5.47 16.45
CA ILE A 246 19.35 5.78 15.35
C ILE A 246 19.20 7.31 15.23
N LYS A 247 19.63 7.88 14.11
CA LYS A 247 19.59 9.34 13.87
C LYS A 247 18.42 9.77 13.00
N GLY A 248 17.96 11.00 13.23
CA GLY A 248 16.92 11.65 12.43
C GLY A 248 15.49 11.25 12.80
N ARG A 249 14.53 11.69 11.98
CA ARG A 249 13.10 11.29 12.08
C ARG A 249 12.74 10.17 11.11
N THR A 250 13.73 9.51 10.51
CA THR A 250 13.53 8.50 9.48
C THR A 250 12.96 7.22 10.07
N GLN A 251 12.05 6.60 9.34
CA GLN A 251 11.50 5.30 9.73
C GLN A 251 12.58 4.21 9.58
N LEU A 252 12.55 3.22 10.46
CA LEU A 252 13.34 2.00 10.25
C LEU A 252 12.86 1.28 8.96
N PRO A 253 13.73 0.51 8.30
CA PRO A 253 13.38 -0.17 7.05
C PRO A 253 12.11 -1.03 7.18
N CYS A 254 11.27 -1.02 6.15
CA CYS A 254 10.09 -1.88 6.02
C CYS A 254 10.11 -2.67 4.70
N LEU A 255 9.18 -3.61 4.52
CA LEU A 255 9.08 -4.43 3.31
C LEU A 255 8.93 -3.59 2.03
N GLY A 256 8.38 -2.38 2.13
CA GLY A 256 8.37 -1.45 0.99
C GLY A 256 9.76 -0.90 0.65
N ASN A 257 10.65 -0.67 1.63
CA ASN A 257 12.05 -0.33 1.37
C ASN A 257 12.81 -1.52 0.77
N ALA A 258 12.51 -2.74 1.22
CA ALA A 258 13.08 -3.97 0.66
C ALA A 258 12.78 -4.10 -0.85
N ALA A 259 11.54 -3.84 -1.25
CA ALA A 259 11.19 -3.76 -2.68
C ALA A 259 11.90 -2.58 -3.35
N LEU A 260 11.84 -1.37 -2.76
CA LEU A 260 12.36 -0.15 -3.37
C LEU A 260 13.87 -0.23 -3.67
N ALA A 261 14.67 -0.80 -2.75
CA ALA A 261 16.11 -0.99 -2.92
C ALA A 261 16.45 -1.80 -4.19
N ARG A 262 15.57 -2.71 -4.58
CA ARG A 262 15.80 -3.68 -5.66
C ARG A 262 15.13 -3.31 -6.99
N ILE A 263 14.29 -2.26 -7.04
CA ILE A 263 13.61 -1.84 -8.27
C ILE A 263 14.17 -0.55 -8.90
N CYS A 264 15.17 0.06 -8.27
CA CYS A 264 15.81 1.27 -8.77
C CYS A 264 16.63 1.00 -10.03
N TRP A 265 16.49 1.82 -11.07
CA TRP A 265 17.22 1.71 -12.32
C TRP A 265 17.59 3.07 -12.90
N SER A 266 18.85 3.24 -13.29
CA SER A 266 19.33 4.37 -14.09
C SER A 266 20.58 4.01 -14.87
N SER A 267 20.75 4.63 -16.04
CA SER A 267 22.00 4.53 -16.80
C SER A 267 23.15 5.26 -16.12
N TYR A 268 22.84 6.26 -15.30
CA TYR A 268 23.83 7.07 -14.58
C TYR A 268 23.98 6.60 -13.13
N PRO A 269 25.21 6.34 -12.66
CA PRO A 269 25.43 5.71 -11.35
C PRO A 269 25.17 6.63 -10.15
N SER A 270 25.07 7.95 -10.34
CA SER A 270 24.89 8.86 -9.22
C SER A 270 23.46 8.82 -8.67
N THR A 271 23.30 8.24 -7.49
CA THR A 271 22.02 8.08 -6.78
C THR A 271 21.74 9.23 -5.81
N GLY A 272 22.76 10.03 -5.47
CA GLY A 272 22.64 11.09 -4.47
C GLY A 272 22.60 10.58 -3.03
N THR A 273 22.96 9.31 -2.79
CA THR A 273 23.25 8.74 -1.47
C THR A 273 24.75 8.41 -1.39
N PRO A 274 25.38 8.46 -0.20
CA PRO A 274 26.74 7.97 0.05
C PRO A 274 26.89 6.44 -0.06
N TYR A 275 25.82 5.69 -0.31
CA TYR A 275 25.88 4.24 -0.51
C TYR A 275 26.53 3.89 -1.86
N ASP A 276 27.67 3.17 -1.82
CA ASP A 276 28.47 2.79 -3.00
C ASP A 276 27.96 1.53 -3.74
N GLY A 277 26.89 0.89 -3.25
CA GLY A 277 26.34 -0.31 -3.90
C GLY A 277 25.58 0.00 -5.19
N PRO A 278 25.21 -1.04 -5.97
CA PRO A 278 24.59 -0.91 -7.29
C PRO A 278 23.10 -0.55 -7.22
N LEU A 279 22.70 0.39 -6.36
CA LEU A 279 21.31 0.80 -6.16
C LEU A 279 20.64 1.27 -7.47
N HIS A 280 21.40 1.82 -8.42
CA HIS A 280 20.91 2.23 -9.73
C HIS A 280 20.74 1.06 -10.74
N ARG A 281 21.00 -0.18 -10.34
CA ARG A 281 20.90 -1.41 -11.15
C ARG A 281 20.17 -2.51 -10.38
N GLY A 282 19.04 -2.15 -9.80
CA GLY A 282 18.18 -3.03 -9.02
C GLY A 282 17.79 -4.28 -9.82
N VAL A 283 18.07 -5.45 -9.25
CA VAL A 283 17.86 -6.76 -9.89
C VAL A 283 16.38 -7.12 -10.08
N TRP A 284 15.47 -6.42 -9.41
CA TRP A 284 14.03 -6.60 -9.52
C TRP A 284 13.34 -5.47 -10.28
N ALA A 285 14.09 -4.58 -10.92
CA ALA A 285 13.52 -3.47 -11.69
C ALA A 285 12.67 -3.99 -12.85
N GLY A 286 11.39 -3.60 -12.88
CA GLY A 286 10.39 -4.05 -13.85
C GLY A 286 9.57 -5.27 -13.42
N ASP A 287 9.88 -5.88 -12.27
CA ASP A 287 9.20 -7.09 -11.79
C ASP A 287 7.83 -6.80 -11.16
N ARG A 288 7.11 -7.89 -10.84
CA ARG A 288 5.78 -7.90 -10.23
C ARG A 288 5.85 -8.32 -8.78
N PHE A 289 5.13 -7.61 -7.91
CA PHE A 289 5.21 -7.84 -6.47
C PHE A 289 3.87 -7.82 -5.78
N ASP A 290 3.80 -8.46 -4.62
CA ASP A 290 2.77 -8.21 -3.63
C ASP A 290 3.31 -8.39 -2.21
N VAL A 291 2.54 -7.91 -1.23
CA VAL A 291 2.75 -8.22 0.19
C VAL A 291 1.52 -8.95 0.71
N VAL A 292 1.73 -10.14 1.26
CA VAL A 292 0.68 -11.05 1.75
C VAL A 292 0.97 -11.55 3.15
N ASP A 293 -0.01 -12.22 3.75
CA ASP A 293 0.12 -12.94 5.02
C ASP A 293 1.10 -14.12 4.90
N GLU A 294 1.99 -14.26 5.89
CA GLU A 294 3.04 -15.27 5.91
C GLU A 294 2.46 -16.69 5.98
N GLU A 295 1.44 -16.93 6.81
CA GLU A 295 0.83 -18.26 6.91
C GLU A 295 0.12 -18.65 5.60
N ALA A 296 -0.52 -17.69 4.94
CA ALA A 296 -1.11 -17.90 3.62
C ALA A 296 -0.04 -18.25 2.58
N PHE A 297 1.07 -17.52 2.56
CA PHE A 297 2.18 -17.80 1.67
C PHE A 297 2.78 -19.18 1.89
N GLU A 298 3.02 -19.59 3.14
CA GLU A 298 3.59 -20.91 3.46
C GLU A 298 2.67 -22.04 2.97
N ARG A 299 1.35 -21.92 3.15
CA ARG A 299 0.38 -22.89 2.59
C ARG A 299 0.39 -22.93 1.06
N GLU A 300 0.48 -21.79 0.39
CA GLU A 300 0.54 -21.71 -1.07
C GLU A 300 1.84 -22.34 -1.59
N ARG A 301 2.97 -22.01 -0.97
CA ARG A 301 4.29 -22.53 -1.32
C ARG A 301 4.36 -24.06 -1.17
N GLU A 302 3.78 -24.62 -0.12
CA GLU A 302 3.75 -26.08 0.10
C GLU A 302 2.87 -26.81 -0.93
N ALA A 303 1.79 -26.17 -1.38
CA ALA A 303 0.86 -26.73 -2.35
C ALA A 303 1.33 -26.58 -3.81
N GLU A 304 2.24 -25.65 -4.08
CA GLU A 304 2.73 -25.32 -5.40
C GLU A 304 3.73 -26.38 -5.93
N SER A 305 3.47 -26.92 -7.12
CA SER A 305 4.34 -27.91 -7.80
C SER A 305 5.29 -27.29 -8.82
N GLY A 306 5.49 -25.97 -8.74
CA GLY A 306 6.22 -25.15 -9.70
C GLY A 306 7.71 -24.96 -9.38
N LYS A 307 8.25 -23.84 -9.86
CA LYS A 307 9.59 -23.37 -9.46
C LYS A 307 9.61 -23.24 -7.93
N PRO A 308 10.70 -23.57 -7.21
CA PRO A 308 10.76 -23.32 -5.77
C PRO A 308 10.91 -21.81 -5.49
N TRP A 309 10.34 -21.35 -4.38
CA TRP A 309 10.52 -19.97 -3.91
C TRP A 309 11.91 -19.79 -3.29
N GLU A 310 12.64 -18.77 -3.72
CA GLU A 310 13.94 -18.39 -3.18
C GLU A 310 13.80 -17.39 -2.04
N ASP A 311 14.47 -17.67 -0.93
CA ASP A 311 14.47 -16.77 0.23
C ASP A 311 15.59 -15.73 0.08
N ALA A 312 15.21 -14.49 -0.22
CA ALA A 312 16.14 -13.38 -0.40
C ALA A 312 16.30 -12.54 0.88
N THR A 313 15.75 -13.01 2.01
CA THR A 313 15.63 -12.21 3.25
C THR A 313 16.98 -11.68 3.73
N ASP A 314 17.97 -12.54 3.96
CA ASP A 314 19.25 -12.13 4.54
C ASP A 314 20.03 -11.17 3.62
N GLU A 315 19.98 -11.43 2.31
CA GLU A 315 20.64 -10.60 1.30
C GLU A 315 20.07 -9.18 1.27
N VAL A 316 18.73 -9.07 1.28
CA VAL A 316 18.05 -7.78 1.26
C VAL A 316 18.23 -7.03 2.59
N LEU A 317 18.21 -7.73 3.73
CA LEU A 317 18.48 -7.10 5.02
C LEU A 317 19.91 -6.55 5.12
N ALA A 318 20.90 -7.29 4.62
CA ALA A 318 22.28 -6.82 4.59
C ALA A 318 22.44 -5.55 3.74
N GLU A 319 21.76 -5.50 2.58
CA GLU A 319 21.75 -4.32 1.72
C GLU A 319 21.09 -3.10 2.40
N LEU A 320 19.88 -3.28 2.96
CA LEU A 320 19.18 -2.21 3.68
C LEU A 320 20.01 -1.69 4.86
N LYS A 321 20.67 -2.57 5.62
CA LYS A 321 21.57 -2.19 6.69
C LYS A 321 22.71 -1.30 6.19
N ALA A 322 23.37 -1.71 5.11
CA ALA A 322 24.47 -0.96 4.53
C ALA A 322 24.02 0.43 4.03
N MET A 323 22.83 0.52 3.43
CA MET A 323 22.24 1.80 3.00
C MET A 323 21.97 2.75 4.17
N TRP A 324 21.36 2.26 5.25
CA TRP A 324 21.08 3.09 6.44
C TRP A 324 22.35 3.54 7.17
N ILE A 325 23.39 2.69 7.21
CA ILE A 325 24.69 3.05 7.77
C ILE A 325 25.37 4.11 6.90
N ALA A 326 25.39 3.92 5.58
CA ALA A 326 26.02 4.87 4.65
C ALA A 326 25.39 6.27 4.75
N GLU A 327 24.06 6.34 4.85
CA GLU A 327 23.33 7.60 5.03
C GLU A 327 23.52 8.24 6.42
N GLY A 328 24.18 7.54 7.35
CA GLY A 328 24.40 8.01 8.73
C GLY A 328 23.15 7.96 9.60
N LEU A 329 22.13 7.19 9.19
CA LEU A 329 20.91 6.97 9.95
C LEU A 329 21.08 5.90 11.03
N LEU A 330 21.99 4.95 10.80
CA LEU A 330 22.47 3.99 11.80
C LEU A 330 23.94 4.26 12.09
N VAL A 331 24.25 4.76 13.27
CA VAL A 331 25.63 5.03 13.70
C VAL A 331 26.03 3.96 14.72
N PRO A 332 27.06 3.14 14.47
CA PRO A 332 27.49 2.13 15.43
C PRO A 332 27.77 2.75 16.80
N LEU A 333 27.27 2.12 17.86
CA LEU A 333 27.67 2.49 19.22
C LEU A 333 29.17 2.23 19.36
N GLN A 334 29.90 3.17 19.97
CA GLN A 334 31.31 2.93 20.30
C GLN A 334 31.35 1.90 21.43
N ASP A 335 32.13 0.83 21.27
CA ASP A 335 32.47 -0.05 22.37
C ASP A 335 33.33 0.75 23.37
N ASP A 336 32.83 0.93 24.59
CA ASP A 336 33.56 1.56 25.72
C ASP A 336 34.78 0.74 26.19
#